data_AF-B3E8W6-F1
#
_entry.id   AF-B3E8W6-F1
#
_cell.length_a   1.000
_cell.length_b   1.000
_cell.length_c   1.000
_cell.angle_alpha   90.00
_cell.angle_beta   90.00
_cell.angle_gamma   90.00
#
_symmetry.space_group_name_H-M   'P 1'
#
loop_
_entity.id
_entity.type
_entity.pdbx_description
1 polymer ?
#
loop_
_entity_poly.entity_id
_entity_poly.type
_entity_poly.pdbx_seq_one_letter_code
_entity_poly.pdbx_strand_id
1 'polypeptide(L)'
;MRKPKTIMTGVAVLATLTLPLVAGAANKLVVNGTDGVTPVMTVTDTGWVGSGTSAPVSPFHAVSSGSVYQAAGLLFQFQNTEVAPRSFVAPNFSLYRNNSGGALPNANDALGYFNFGSIISGAYANRALIYGKAEKLWTSATDSPSFLQFMTNPGGIAANREVMRLDSKGTATVNGGLRLYPYTGTGGGDVGTGTTLPSKPACSASTQGTLWFTKSAGADTLQICADGSTGLAWRNITIP
;
A
#
# COMPACT_ATOMS: atom_id res chain seq x y z
N MET A 1 -50.03 67.58 40.73
CA MET A 1 -49.77 66.16 41.02
C MET A 1 -49.24 65.48 39.76
N ARG A 2 -48.15 64.72 39.92
CA ARG A 2 -47.42 63.93 38.91
C ARG A 2 -48.28 62.82 38.31
N LYS A 3 -48.04 62.46 37.03
CA LYS A 3 -47.72 61.07 36.59
C LYS A 3 -46.99 61.11 35.22
N PRO A 4 -45.71 60.70 35.11
CA PRO A 4 -45.09 60.38 33.83
C PRO A 4 -45.43 58.93 33.45
N LYS A 5 -45.83 58.68 32.20
CA LYS A 5 -46.01 57.32 31.68
C LYS A 5 -44.73 56.87 30.97
N THR A 6 -44.04 55.98 31.67
CA THR A 6 -43.18 54.87 31.25
C THR A 6 -42.74 54.77 29.80
N ILE A 7 -41.41 54.88 29.68
CA ILE A 7 -40.49 54.31 28.70
C ILE A 7 -40.87 52.86 28.37
N MET A 8 -41.08 52.55 27.09
CA MET A 8 -41.12 51.18 26.56
C MET A 8 -39.88 50.99 25.68
N THR A 9 -38.76 50.65 26.32
CA THR A 9 -37.56 50.18 25.63
C THR A 9 -37.87 48.78 25.11
N GLY A 10 -38.14 48.67 23.82
CA GLY A 10 -38.25 47.38 23.13
C GLY A 10 -36.90 46.67 23.17
N VAL A 11 -36.72 45.76 24.11
CA VAL A 11 -35.61 44.82 24.11
C VAL A 11 -35.84 43.86 22.95
N ALA A 12 -35.16 44.13 21.83
CA ALA A 12 -34.99 43.14 20.78
C ALA A 12 -34.16 41.99 21.36
N VAL A 13 -34.84 40.93 21.78
CA VAL A 13 -34.21 39.63 22.04
C VAL A 13 -33.82 39.09 20.66
N LEU A 14 -32.68 39.56 20.16
CA LEU A 14 -31.97 38.88 19.10
C LEU A 14 -31.45 37.60 19.76
N ALA A 15 -32.23 36.53 19.64
CA ALA A 15 -31.76 35.19 19.89
C ALA A 15 -30.59 34.97 18.93
N THR A 16 -29.38 35.25 19.40
CA THR A 16 -28.15 34.74 18.82
C THR A 16 -28.30 33.24 18.80
N LEU A 17 -28.77 32.72 17.66
CA LEU A 17 -28.50 31.36 17.25
C LEU A 17 -26.99 31.21 17.33
N THR A 18 -26.51 30.71 18.47
CA THR A 18 -25.19 30.13 18.61
C THR A 18 -25.22 28.86 17.79
N LEU A 19 -25.24 29.00 16.46
CA LEU A 19 -24.82 27.95 15.57
C LEU A 19 -23.38 27.64 16.02
N PRO A 20 -23.08 26.40 16.42
CA PRO A 20 -21.69 26.03 16.63
C PRO A 20 -21.00 26.24 15.29
N LEU A 21 -20.28 27.36 15.18
CA LEU A 21 -19.23 27.56 14.20
C LEU A 21 -18.12 26.59 14.59
N VAL A 22 -18.36 25.30 14.34
CA VAL A 22 -17.29 24.32 14.25
C VAL A 22 -16.47 24.87 13.09
N ALA A 23 -15.31 25.44 13.40
CA ALA A 23 -14.34 25.91 12.44
C ALA A 23 -13.78 24.70 11.69
N GLY A 24 -14.62 24.05 10.89
CA GLY A 24 -14.17 23.22 9.79
C GLY A 24 -13.56 24.15 8.75
N ALA A 25 -12.47 23.70 8.14
CA ALA A 25 -11.88 24.28 6.94
C ALA A 25 -12.98 24.86 6.04
N ALA A 26 -12.94 26.16 5.77
CA ALA A 26 -14.02 26.81 5.03
C ALA A 26 -14.05 26.25 3.60
N ASN A 27 -15.16 25.61 3.20
CA ASN A 27 -15.27 25.04 1.87
C ASN A 27 -15.21 26.13 0.80
N LYS A 28 -14.29 26.00 -0.16
CA LYS A 28 -14.12 26.91 -1.29
C LYS A 28 -15.04 26.56 -2.47
N LEU A 29 -15.31 25.28 -2.64
CA LEU A 29 -16.28 24.76 -3.60
C LEU A 29 -17.05 23.62 -2.95
N VAL A 30 -18.37 23.67 -3.04
CA VAL A 30 -19.26 22.57 -2.64
C VAL A 30 -20.21 22.33 -3.80
N VAL A 31 -20.20 21.10 -4.32
CA VAL A 31 -21.21 20.61 -5.26
C VAL A 31 -22.17 19.76 -4.46
N ASN A 32 -23.44 20.15 -4.39
CA ASN A 32 -24.48 19.38 -3.71
C ASN A 32 -25.13 18.39 -4.67
N GLY A 33 -25.64 17.30 -4.11
CA GLY A 33 -26.47 16.34 -4.82
C GLY A 33 -27.84 16.91 -5.18
N THR A 34 -28.71 16.07 -5.73
CA THR A 34 -30.07 16.44 -6.15
C THR A 34 -30.97 16.92 -5.01
N ASP A 35 -30.61 16.64 -3.75
CA ASP A 35 -31.31 17.14 -2.57
C ASP A 35 -30.97 18.60 -2.22
N GLY A 36 -29.97 19.19 -2.90
CA GLY A 36 -29.54 20.57 -2.71
C GLY A 36 -28.77 20.82 -1.41
N VAL A 37 -28.56 19.81 -0.56
CA VAL A 37 -27.99 19.96 0.79
C VAL A 37 -26.83 19.02 1.05
N THR A 38 -26.81 17.82 0.47
CA THR A 38 -25.74 16.83 0.70
C THR A 38 -24.58 17.08 -0.27
N PRO A 39 -23.36 17.39 0.23
CA PRO A 39 -22.19 17.56 -0.62
C PRO A 39 -21.79 16.24 -1.31
N VAL A 40 -21.71 16.27 -2.64
CA VAL A 40 -21.17 15.17 -3.46
C VAL A 40 -19.72 15.42 -3.86
N MET A 41 -19.28 16.67 -3.88
CA MET A 41 -17.88 17.06 -4.04
C MET A 41 -17.58 18.30 -3.21
N THR A 42 -16.44 18.30 -2.53
CA THR A 42 -15.99 19.41 -1.67
C THR A 42 -14.53 19.73 -1.95
N VAL A 43 -14.19 21.02 -2.00
CA VAL A 43 -12.81 21.51 -1.95
C VAL A 43 -12.66 22.44 -0.75
N THR A 44 -11.75 22.11 0.16
CA THR A 44 -11.50 22.90 1.38
C THR A 44 -10.57 24.09 1.12
N ASP A 45 -10.50 25.04 2.05
CA ASP A 45 -9.53 26.14 2.03
C ASP A 45 -8.07 25.67 2.15
N THR A 46 -7.83 24.51 2.75
CA THR A 46 -6.52 23.82 2.79
C THR A 46 -6.20 23.05 1.50
N GLY A 47 -7.08 23.08 0.50
CA GLY A 47 -6.89 22.45 -0.81
C GLY A 47 -7.16 20.96 -0.86
N TRP A 48 -7.81 20.39 0.17
CA TRP A 48 -8.22 18.98 0.15
C TRP A 48 -9.50 18.80 -0.67
N VAL A 49 -9.56 17.69 -1.40
CA VAL A 49 -10.67 17.35 -2.28
C VAL A 49 -11.39 16.12 -1.74
N GLY A 50 -12.67 16.28 -1.43
CA GLY A 50 -13.58 15.21 -1.03
C GLY A 50 -14.56 14.86 -2.16
N SER A 51 -14.77 13.57 -2.41
CA SER A 51 -15.88 13.04 -3.21
C SER A 51 -16.77 12.21 -2.30
N GLY A 52 -18.06 12.52 -2.24
CA GLY A 52 -19.02 11.87 -1.33
C GLY A 52 -18.78 12.15 0.16
N THR A 53 -18.00 13.18 0.49
CA THR A 53 -17.72 13.63 1.86
C THR A 53 -17.54 15.14 1.92
N SER A 54 -17.98 15.76 3.02
CA SER A 54 -17.77 17.17 3.36
C SER A 54 -16.59 17.41 4.29
N ALA A 55 -15.99 16.33 4.82
CA ALA A 55 -14.86 16.37 5.76
C ALA A 55 -13.76 15.43 5.24
N PRO A 56 -13.05 15.80 4.15
CA PRO A 56 -11.90 15.03 3.71
C PRO A 56 -10.85 14.96 4.83
N VAL A 57 -10.20 13.80 5.02
CA VAL A 57 -9.12 13.60 6.01
C VAL A 57 -7.76 13.36 5.33
N SER A 58 -7.74 13.46 4.01
CA SER A 58 -6.57 13.34 3.14
C SER A 58 -6.71 14.33 1.97
N PRO A 59 -5.60 14.70 1.31
CA PRO A 59 -5.64 15.65 0.18
C PRO A 59 -6.61 15.26 -0.93
N PHE A 60 -6.81 13.96 -1.14
CA PHE A 60 -7.90 13.41 -1.93
C PHE A 60 -8.59 12.32 -1.10
N HIS A 61 -9.90 12.45 -0.86
CA HIS A 61 -10.70 11.50 -0.09
C HIS A 61 -11.99 11.17 -0.85
N ALA A 62 -12.09 9.95 -1.37
CA ALA A 62 -13.31 9.44 -1.98
C ALA A 62 -14.04 8.51 -1.01
N VAL A 63 -15.29 8.83 -0.73
CA VAL A 63 -16.22 8.01 0.07
C VAL A 63 -17.40 7.67 -0.81
N SER A 64 -17.81 6.41 -0.76
CA SER A 64 -19.09 5.97 -1.31
C SER A 64 -19.96 5.56 -0.13
N SER A 65 -21.13 6.17 -0.03
CA SER A 65 -22.13 5.89 1.01
C SER A 65 -23.51 5.86 0.34
N GLY A 66 -24.39 4.99 0.83
CA GLY A 66 -25.73 4.82 0.27
C GLY A 66 -26.25 3.39 0.35
N SER A 67 -27.49 3.19 -0.04
CA SER A 67 -28.16 1.88 -0.09
C SER A 67 -27.74 1.03 -1.30
N VAL A 68 -27.06 1.65 -2.28
CA VAL A 68 -26.48 0.95 -3.43
C VAL A 68 -25.02 0.69 -3.11
N TYR A 69 -24.63 -0.59 -3.03
CA TYR A 69 -23.26 -1.02 -2.78
C TYR A 69 -22.36 -0.69 -3.98
N GLN A 70 -21.86 0.54 -4.05
CA GLN A 70 -20.78 0.90 -4.96
C GLN A 70 -19.53 1.15 -4.13
N ALA A 71 -18.41 0.54 -4.54
CA ALA A 71 -17.12 0.85 -3.94
C ALA A 71 -16.72 2.28 -4.33
N ALA A 72 -16.21 3.06 -3.37
CA ALA A 72 -15.46 4.26 -3.73
C ALA A 72 -14.23 3.82 -4.54
N GLY A 73 -14.04 4.39 -5.72
CA GLY A 73 -13.02 3.95 -6.65
C GLY A 73 -12.44 5.08 -7.48
N LEU A 74 -11.24 4.85 -7.99
CA LEU A 74 -10.61 5.66 -9.02
C LEU A 74 -10.44 4.79 -10.26
N LEU A 75 -11.05 5.18 -11.37
CA LEU A 75 -10.94 4.49 -12.64
C LEU A 75 -9.98 5.25 -13.56
N PHE A 76 -8.87 4.60 -13.93
CA PHE A 76 -7.96 5.06 -14.97
C PHE A 76 -8.24 4.24 -16.22
N GLN A 77 -8.87 4.84 -17.23
CA GLN A 77 -9.26 4.14 -18.46
C GLN A 77 -8.64 4.82 -19.67
N PHE A 78 -8.04 4.01 -20.54
CA PHE A 78 -7.56 4.41 -21.86
C PHE A 78 -8.43 3.68 -22.88
N GLN A 79 -9.06 4.45 -23.77
CA GLN A 79 -9.80 3.91 -24.91
C GLN A 79 -9.04 4.32 -26.17
N ASN A 80 -8.50 3.34 -26.88
CA ASN A 80 -7.92 3.59 -28.19
C ASN A 80 -9.05 3.65 -29.23
N THR A 81 -9.05 4.68 -30.06
CA THR A 81 -10.00 4.87 -31.16
C THR A 81 -9.36 4.70 -32.54
N GLU A 82 -8.07 4.35 -32.60
CA GLU A 82 -7.32 4.13 -33.83
C GLU A 82 -7.52 2.71 -34.38
N VAL A 83 -7.51 2.57 -35.71
CA VAL A 83 -7.68 1.28 -36.44
C VAL A 83 -6.50 0.33 -36.22
N ALA A 84 -5.31 0.86 -35.89
CA ALA A 84 -4.11 0.11 -35.58
C ALA A 84 -3.56 0.54 -34.21
N PRO A 85 -3.89 -0.17 -33.11
CA PRO A 85 -3.56 0.31 -31.78
C PRO A 85 -2.05 0.29 -31.51
N ARG A 86 -1.51 1.41 -31.00
CA ARG A 86 -0.13 1.48 -30.53
C ARG A 86 0.09 0.49 -29.38
N SER A 87 1.06 -0.42 -29.54
CA SER A 87 1.26 -1.59 -28.66
C SER A 87 1.80 -1.29 -27.25
N PHE A 88 1.97 -0.01 -26.86
CA PHE A 88 2.65 0.37 -25.62
C PHE A 88 1.94 1.50 -24.84
N VAL A 89 0.65 1.73 -25.10
CA VAL A 89 -0.13 2.75 -24.38
C VAL A 89 -1.10 2.07 -23.42
N ALA A 90 -1.04 2.46 -22.15
CA ALA A 90 -1.93 1.98 -21.09
C ALA A 90 -2.19 3.11 -20.08
N PRO A 91 -3.29 3.03 -19.31
CA PRO A 91 -3.46 3.87 -18.13
C PRO A 91 -2.29 3.66 -17.17
N ASN A 92 -1.84 4.75 -16.53
CA ASN A 92 -0.71 4.73 -15.62
C ASN A 92 -1.14 5.32 -14.26
N PHE A 93 -0.74 4.65 -13.18
CA PHE A 93 -0.67 5.23 -11.84
C PHE A 93 0.79 5.25 -11.38
N SER A 94 1.35 6.44 -11.17
CA SER A 94 2.75 6.63 -10.80
C SER A 94 2.88 7.34 -9.46
N LEU A 95 3.80 6.87 -8.63
CA LEU A 95 4.17 7.48 -7.35
C LEU A 95 5.63 7.90 -7.43
N TYR A 96 5.92 9.13 -7.01
CA TYR A 96 7.27 9.68 -6.99
C TYR A 96 7.57 10.25 -5.61
N ARG A 97 8.78 9.98 -5.12
CA ARG A 97 9.32 10.58 -3.90
C ARG A 97 10.64 11.23 -4.22
N ASN A 98 10.81 12.45 -3.72
CA ASN A 98 12.11 13.09 -3.56
C ASN A 98 12.37 13.31 -2.07
N ASN A 99 13.63 13.18 -1.65
CA ASN A 99 14.01 13.61 -0.30
C ASN A 99 14.21 15.14 -0.27
N SER A 100 14.40 15.69 0.93
CA SER A 100 14.62 17.13 1.13
C SER A 100 15.74 17.67 0.22
N GLY A 101 15.51 18.84 -0.38
CA GLY A 101 16.48 19.47 -1.28
C GLY A 101 16.72 18.72 -2.59
N GLY A 102 15.82 17.80 -2.99
CA GLY A 102 16.01 16.98 -4.19
C GLY A 102 17.02 15.85 -4.00
N ALA A 103 17.38 15.54 -2.75
CA ALA A 103 18.27 14.44 -2.45
C ALA A 103 17.68 13.11 -2.93
N LEU A 104 18.57 12.19 -3.32
CA LEU A 104 18.19 10.85 -3.73
C LEU A 104 17.74 10.01 -2.51
N PRO A 105 16.88 8.99 -2.73
CA PRO A 105 16.51 8.01 -1.72
C PRO A 105 17.70 7.27 -1.08
N ASN A 106 17.65 7.10 0.23
CA ASN A 106 18.56 6.25 0.99
C ASN A 106 18.08 4.80 1.02
N ALA A 107 18.94 3.88 1.47
CA ALA A 107 18.54 2.49 1.70
C ALA A 107 17.32 2.39 2.62
N ASN A 108 16.31 1.62 2.21
CA ASN A 108 15.02 1.43 2.86
C ASN A 108 14.08 2.65 2.90
N ASP A 109 14.37 3.74 2.19
CA ASP A 109 13.39 4.79 1.98
C ASP A 109 12.18 4.25 1.20
N ALA A 110 10.96 4.49 1.70
CA ALA A 110 9.73 4.14 1.00
C ALA A 110 9.49 5.11 -0.16
N LEU A 111 9.41 4.59 -1.38
CA LEU A 111 9.18 5.35 -2.61
C LEU A 111 7.67 5.55 -2.86
N GLY A 112 6.86 4.60 -2.42
CA GLY A 112 5.41 4.61 -2.49
C GLY A 112 4.84 3.34 -1.88
N TYR A 113 3.54 3.32 -1.60
CA TYR A 113 2.89 2.12 -1.08
C TYR A 113 1.40 2.07 -1.39
N PHE A 114 0.88 0.85 -1.45
CA PHE A 114 -0.54 0.53 -1.38
C PHE A 114 -0.86 -0.06 -0.03
N ASN A 115 -2.00 0.33 0.51
CA ASN A 115 -2.41 -0.04 1.86
C ASN A 115 -3.84 -0.56 1.83
N PHE A 116 -4.04 -1.70 2.49
CA PHE A 116 -5.29 -2.42 2.55
C PHE A 116 -5.67 -2.57 4.02
N GLY A 117 -6.83 -2.04 4.39
CA GLY A 117 -7.24 -1.94 5.78
C GLY A 117 -8.73 -1.71 5.93
N SER A 118 -9.15 -1.48 7.17
CA SER A 118 -10.52 -1.14 7.54
C SER A 118 -10.53 -0.11 8.65
N ILE A 119 -11.67 0.54 8.90
CA ILE A 119 -11.86 1.40 10.07
C ILE A 119 -12.38 0.53 11.21
N ILE A 120 -11.59 0.38 12.28
CA ILE A 120 -11.94 -0.39 13.48
C ILE A 120 -12.07 0.60 14.64
N SER A 121 -13.27 0.70 15.22
CA SER A 121 -13.56 1.61 16.33
C SER A 121 -13.17 3.07 16.04
N GLY A 122 -13.42 3.53 14.81
CA GLY A 122 -13.12 4.91 14.37
C GLY A 122 -11.68 5.17 13.96
N ALA A 123 -10.78 4.19 14.05
CA ALA A 123 -9.38 4.32 13.62
C ALA A 123 -9.08 3.50 12.37
N TYR A 124 -8.26 4.04 11.46
CA TYR A 124 -7.76 3.30 10.32
C TYR A 124 -6.79 2.19 10.78
N ALA A 125 -7.14 0.95 10.45
CA ALA A 125 -6.36 -0.24 10.75
C ALA A 125 -5.84 -0.87 9.45
N ASN A 126 -4.55 -0.67 9.20
CA ASN A 126 -3.83 -1.20 8.05
C ASN A 126 -3.45 -2.66 8.31
N ARG A 127 -3.90 -3.58 7.46
CA ARG A 127 -3.71 -5.04 7.67
C ARG A 127 -2.83 -5.69 6.62
N ALA A 128 -2.76 -5.13 5.42
CA ALA A 128 -1.81 -5.57 4.40
C ALA A 128 -1.27 -4.36 3.63
N LEU A 129 -0.01 -4.43 3.23
CA LEU A 129 0.66 -3.35 2.51
C LEU A 129 1.57 -3.90 1.41
N ILE A 130 1.69 -3.12 0.33
CA ILE A 130 2.66 -3.34 -0.73
C ILE A 130 3.50 -2.08 -0.81
N TYR A 131 4.79 -2.18 -0.52
CA TYR A 131 5.74 -1.07 -0.59
C TYR A 131 6.64 -1.20 -1.82
N GLY A 132 6.91 -0.08 -2.47
CA GLY A 132 8.14 0.10 -3.25
C GLY A 132 9.16 0.85 -2.39
N LYS A 133 10.38 0.31 -2.26
CA LYS A 133 11.43 0.91 -1.43
C LYS A 133 12.76 0.94 -2.17
N ALA A 134 13.62 1.90 -1.84
CA ALA A 134 15.00 1.88 -2.26
C ALA A 134 15.75 0.73 -1.54
N GLU A 135 16.44 -0.13 -2.28
CA GLU A 135 17.19 -1.25 -1.70
C GLU A 135 18.50 -0.78 -1.08
N LYS A 136 19.14 0.19 -1.74
CA LYS A 136 20.39 0.81 -1.32
C LYS A 136 20.28 2.32 -1.51
N LEU A 137 21.31 3.05 -1.08
CA LEU A 137 21.46 4.45 -1.45
C LEU A 137 21.48 4.57 -2.97
N TRP A 138 20.58 5.40 -3.51
CA TRP A 138 20.63 5.78 -4.91
C TRP A 138 21.77 6.76 -5.13
N THR A 139 22.66 6.44 -6.06
CA THR A 139 23.84 7.27 -6.36
C THR A 139 23.67 8.08 -7.65
N SER A 140 22.78 7.64 -8.54
CA SER A 140 22.51 8.27 -9.84
C SER A 140 21.17 7.79 -10.41
N ALA A 141 20.70 8.43 -11.48
CA ALA A 141 19.50 8.01 -12.21
C ALA A 141 19.60 6.60 -12.83
N THR A 142 20.83 6.12 -13.09
CA THR A 142 21.09 4.79 -13.66
C THR A 142 21.35 3.72 -12.60
N ASP A 143 21.59 4.11 -11.35
CA ASP A 143 21.82 3.22 -10.21
C ASP A 143 20.83 3.54 -9.09
N SER A 144 19.60 3.07 -9.30
CA SER A 144 18.44 3.29 -8.42
C SER A 144 17.83 1.95 -7.99
N PRO A 145 18.60 1.07 -7.32
CA PRO A 145 18.11 -0.26 -6.96
C PRO A 145 16.91 -0.15 -6.01
N SER A 146 15.86 -0.88 -6.32
CA SER A 146 14.60 -0.87 -5.57
C SER A 146 14.05 -2.28 -5.38
N PHE A 147 13.26 -2.47 -4.34
CA PHE A 147 12.55 -3.71 -4.08
C PHE A 147 11.06 -3.48 -3.83
N LEU A 148 10.27 -4.50 -4.11
CA LEU A 148 8.88 -4.58 -3.68
C LEU A 148 8.79 -5.42 -2.39
N GLN A 149 8.00 -4.97 -1.44
CA GLN A 149 7.81 -5.63 -0.15
C GLN A 149 6.32 -5.77 0.17
N PHE A 150 5.91 -7.00 0.43
CA PHE A 150 4.55 -7.37 0.82
C PHE A 150 4.54 -7.63 2.33
N MET A 151 3.69 -6.89 3.03
CA MET A 151 3.57 -6.98 4.48
C MET A 151 2.14 -7.31 4.88
N THR A 152 1.99 -8.08 5.95
CA THR A 152 0.70 -8.35 6.58
C THR A 152 0.79 -8.17 8.09
N ASN A 153 -0.32 -7.82 8.72
CA ASN A 153 -0.50 -7.86 10.17
C ASN A 153 -1.34 -9.12 10.51
N PRO A 154 -0.75 -10.16 11.09
CA PRO A 154 -1.46 -11.41 11.38
C PRO A 154 -2.51 -11.30 12.51
N GLY A 155 -2.75 -10.10 13.08
CA GLY A 155 -3.65 -9.89 14.21
C GLY A 155 -2.94 -10.13 15.55
N GLY A 156 -3.34 -9.39 16.58
CA GLY A 156 -2.77 -9.50 17.93
C GLY A 156 -1.40 -8.83 18.14
N ILE A 157 -0.73 -8.38 17.07
CA ILE A 157 0.58 -7.70 17.13
C ILE A 157 0.47 -6.29 16.53
N ALA A 158 1.17 -5.33 17.13
CA ALA A 158 1.11 -3.91 16.73
C ALA A 158 1.82 -3.61 15.40
N ALA A 159 2.60 -4.53 14.84
CA ALA A 159 3.45 -4.27 13.68
C ALA A 159 3.13 -5.18 12.49
N ASN A 160 3.26 -4.61 11.28
CA ASN A 160 3.24 -5.37 10.04
C ASN A 160 4.52 -6.21 9.94
N ARG A 161 4.40 -7.45 9.47
CA ARG A 161 5.51 -8.36 9.18
C ARG A 161 5.65 -8.54 7.67
N GLU A 162 6.88 -8.62 7.18
CA GLU A 162 7.15 -9.01 5.79
C GLU A 162 6.79 -10.48 5.57
N VAL A 163 5.95 -10.74 4.57
CA VAL A 163 5.60 -12.08 4.10
C VAL A 163 6.24 -12.41 2.77
N MET A 164 6.49 -11.40 1.92
CA MET A 164 7.19 -11.56 0.66
C MET A 164 7.99 -10.31 0.31
N ARG A 165 9.12 -10.46 -0.39
CA ARG A 165 9.90 -9.37 -1.00
C ARG A 165 10.36 -9.80 -2.37
N LEU A 166 10.48 -8.87 -3.32
CA LEU A 166 11.18 -9.03 -4.59
C LEU A 166 12.27 -7.97 -4.68
N ASP A 167 13.53 -8.37 -4.67
CA ASP A 167 14.68 -7.47 -4.68
C ASP A 167 15.05 -6.95 -6.09
N SER A 168 15.98 -6.00 -6.17
CA SER A 168 16.45 -5.42 -7.43
C SER A 168 17.18 -6.40 -8.34
N LYS A 169 17.57 -7.57 -7.83
CA LYS A 169 18.18 -8.66 -8.60
C LYS A 169 17.13 -9.67 -9.08
N GLY A 170 15.85 -9.44 -8.79
CA GLY A 170 14.75 -10.33 -9.12
C GLY A 170 14.60 -11.51 -8.17
N THR A 171 15.30 -11.54 -7.03
CA THR A 171 15.14 -12.60 -6.02
C THR A 171 13.90 -12.33 -5.20
N ALA A 172 13.02 -13.33 -5.09
CA ALA A 172 11.91 -13.28 -4.16
C ALA A 172 12.30 -13.89 -2.81
N THR A 173 11.86 -13.30 -1.69
CA THR A 173 12.00 -13.93 -0.36
C THR A 173 10.65 -14.06 0.31
N VAL A 174 10.36 -15.19 0.97
CA VAL A 174 9.10 -15.47 1.66
C VAL A 174 9.35 -15.65 3.16
N ASN A 175 8.45 -15.11 3.98
CA ASN A 175 8.45 -15.18 5.45
C ASN A 175 9.75 -14.70 6.14
N GLY A 176 10.52 -13.84 5.47
CA GLY A 176 11.77 -13.28 5.99
C GLY A 176 12.97 -14.23 5.94
N GLY A 177 12.90 -15.34 5.19
CA GLY A 177 14.03 -16.29 5.14
C GLY A 177 14.10 -17.22 3.93
N LEU A 178 12.98 -17.68 3.37
CA LEU A 178 13.02 -18.57 2.20
C LEU A 178 13.31 -17.74 0.94
N ARG A 179 14.37 -18.03 0.19
CA ARG A 179 14.70 -17.33 -1.06
C ARG A 179 14.29 -18.16 -2.29
N LEU A 180 13.58 -17.54 -3.21
CA LEU A 180 13.15 -18.07 -4.50
C LEU A 180 13.83 -17.23 -5.60
N TYR A 181 14.60 -17.87 -6.49
CA TYR A 181 15.32 -17.17 -7.56
C TYR A 181 14.53 -17.23 -8.89
N PRO A 182 14.63 -16.21 -9.75
CA PRO A 182 13.95 -16.22 -11.04
C PRO A 182 14.61 -17.24 -11.98
N TYR A 183 13.79 -17.89 -12.81
CA TYR A 183 14.20 -18.83 -13.86
C TYR A 183 14.41 -18.07 -15.18
N THR A 184 15.51 -18.33 -15.90
CA THR A 184 15.88 -17.61 -17.15
C THR A 184 16.06 -18.53 -18.38
N GLY A 185 15.51 -19.76 -18.35
CA GLY A 185 15.64 -20.71 -19.46
C GLY A 185 14.42 -20.78 -20.39
N THR A 186 14.63 -20.85 -21.70
CA THR A 186 13.63 -21.39 -22.63
C THR A 186 13.67 -22.92 -22.56
N GLY A 187 12.89 -23.52 -21.66
CA GLY A 187 12.77 -24.98 -21.58
C GLY A 187 12.26 -25.45 -20.21
N GLY A 188 10.94 -25.43 -20.04
CA GLY A 188 10.18 -25.75 -18.82
C GLY A 188 10.91 -26.51 -17.71
N GLY A 189 11.08 -25.84 -16.57
CA GLY A 189 11.60 -26.41 -15.32
C GLY A 189 11.66 -25.35 -14.24
N ASP A 190 11.35 -25.73 -13.00
CA ASP A 190 11.05 -24.88 -11.85
C ASP A 190 12.15 -23.88 -11.40
N VAL A 191 11.68 -22.92 -10.58
CA VAL A 191 12.36 -21.85 -9.82
C VAL A 191 13.88 -21.98 -9.60
N GLY A 192 14.65 -21.22 -10.40
CA GLY A 192 15.88 -20.51 -9.97
C GLY A 192 17.23 -20.97 -10.51
N THR A 193 17.95 -20.10 -11.24
CA THR A 193 19.42 -20.22 -11.45
C THR A 193 20.09 -18.85 -11.67
N GLY A 194 20.85 -18.36 -10.68
CA GLY A 194 21.93 -17.39 -10.91
C GLY A 194 23.16 -18.09 -11.51
N THR A 195 24.06 -17.34 -12.15
CA THR A 195 25.24 -17.87 -12.87
C THR A 195 26.29 -18.54 -11.98
N THR A 196 26.24 -18.31 -10.66
CA THR A 196 26.91 -19.13 -9.66
C THR A 196 25.87 -20.00 -8.98
N LEU A 197 25.99 -21.33 -9.11
CA LEU A 197 25.20 -22.26 -8.31
C LEU A 197 25.33 -21.86 -6.83
N PRO A 198 24.24 -21.41 -6.17
CA PRO A 198 24.32 -21.08 -4.77
C PRO A 198 24.75 -22.34 -4.00
N SER A 199 25.76 -22.20 -3.14
CA SER A 199 26.18 -23.31 -2.29
C SER A 199 25.03 -23.66 -1.35
N LYS A 200 24.68 -24.94 -1.30
CA LYS A 200 23.70 -25.47 -0.35
C LYS A 200 24.09 -25.04 1.08
N PRO A 201 23.22 -24.33 1.82
CA PRO A 201 23.57 -23.85 3.15
C PRO A 201 23.71 -25.03 4.13
N ALA A 202 24.45 -24.81 5.23
CA ALA A 202 24.52 -25.79 6.31
C ALA A 202 23.12 -26.01 6.91
N CYS A 203 22.74 -27.26 7.16
CA CYS A 203 21.49 -27.54 7.86
C CYS A 203 21.65 -27.17 9.34
N SER A 204 20.91 -26.16 9.77
CA SER A 204 20.93 -25.55 11.10
C SER A 204 19.50 -25.20 11.52
N ALA A 205 19.31 -24.76 12.77
CA ALA A 205 18.00 -24.33 13.27
C ALA A 205 17.40 -23.20 12.41
N SER A 206 18.23 -22.30 11.86
CA SER A 206 17.77 -21.21 10.99
C SER A 206 17.36 -21.66 9.58
N THR A 207 17.73 -22.87 9.16
CA THR A 207 17.39 -23.41 7.83
C THR A 207 16.46 -24.63 7.93
N GLN A 208 16.00 -25.01 9.12
CA GLN A 208 15.08 -26.12 9.32
C GLN A 208 13.77 -25.87 8.54
N GLY A 209 13.26 -26.90 7.87
CA GLY A 209 12.10 -26.83 6.99
C GLY A 209 12.38 -26.28 5.59
N THR A 210 13.61 -25.84 5.30
CA THR A 210 13.99 -25.36 3.97
C THR A 210 14.06 -26.52 2.98
N LEU A 211 13.41 -26.37 1.83
CA LEU A 211 13.57 -27.25 0.67
C LEU A 211 14.75 -26.81 -0.19
N TRP A 212 15.54 -27.76 -0.67
CA TRP A 212 16.68 -27.54 -1.54
C TRP A 212 16.62 -28.50 -2.73
N PHE A 213 16.60 -27.94 -3.94
CA PHE A 213 16.64 -28.71 -5.17
C PHE A 213 18.03 -28.61 -5.79
N THR A 214 18.62 -29.76 -6.11
CA THR A 214 19.88 -29.82 -6.87
C THR A 214 19.61 -30.48 -8.20
N LYS A 215 19.73 -29.72 -9.28
CA LYS A 215 19.79 -30.27 -10.63
C LYS A 215 21.19 -30.85 -10.87
N SER A 216 21.27 -32.08 -11.34
CA SER A 216 22.56 -32.70 -11.70
C SER A 216 22.46 -33.42 -13.04
N ALA A 217 23.60 -33.73 -13.66
CA ALA A 217 23.61 -34.51 -14.90
C ALA A 217 23.15 -35.96 -14.71
N GLY A 218 23.05 -36.44 -13.46
CA GLY A 218 22.58 -37.78 -13.12
C GLY A 218 21.11 -37.77 -12.69
N ALA A 219 20.89 -37.54 -11.41
CA ALA A 219 19.55 -37.46 -10.83
C ALA A 219 19.34 -36.10 -10.17
N ASP A 220 18.17 -35.52 -10.41
CA ASP A 220 17.72 -34.37 -9.67
C ASP A 220 17.39 -34.80 -8.23
N THR A 221 17.77 -33.98 -7.25
CA THR A 221 17.52 -34.29 -5.84
C THR A 221 16.71 -33.18 -5.20
N LEU A 222 15.62 -33.55 -4.54
CA LEU A 222 14.91 -32.69 -3.62
C LEU A 222 15.29 -33.07 -2.19
N GLN A 223 15.69 -32.09 -1.38
CA GLN A 223 16.12 -32.30 -0.01
C GLN A 223 15.42 -31.33 0.92
N ILE A 224 15.20 -31.73 2.18
CA ILE A 224 14.71 -30.85 3.25
C ILE A 224 15.69 -30.85 4.42
N CYS A 225 15.99 -29.68 4.98
CA CYS A 225 16.73 -29.61 6.25
C CYS A 225 15.75 -29.94 7.38
N ALA A 226 15.92 -31.10 8.01
CA ALA A 226 14.98 -31.61 9.01
C ALA A 226 15.71 -32.23 10.20
N ASP A 227 15.11 -32.12 11.37
CA ASP A 227 15.60 -32.74 12.59
C ASP A 227 15.19 -34.22 12.62
N GLY A 228 16.06 -35.08 13.16
CA GLY A 228 15.78 -36.50 13.33
C GLY A 228 16.62 -37.09 14.45
N SER A 229 16.68 -38.42 14.56
CA SER A 229 17.34 -39.09 15.68
C SER A 229 18.84 -38.77 15.83
N THR A 230 19.48 -38.30 14.77
CA THR A 230 20.90 -37.90 14.71
C THR A 230 21.10 -36.38 14.68
N GLY A 231 20.03 -35.60 14.93
CA GLY A 231 20.02 -34.15 14.81
C GLY A 231 19.65 -33.62 13.43
N LEU A 232 19.85 -32.31 13.26
CA LEU A 232 19.56 -31.55 12.04
C LEU A 232 20.46 -31.97 10.89
N ALA A 233 19.86 -32.46 9.81
CA ALA A 233 20.56 -32.82 8.59
C ALA A 233 19.69 -32.59 7.35
N TRP A 234 20.34 -32.48 6.19
CA TRP A 234 19.65 -32.51 4.91
C TRP A 234 19.22 -33.93 4.56
N ARG A 235 17.92 -34.13 4.35
CA ARG A 235 17.32 -35.44 4.04
C ARG A 235 16.73 -35.42 2.64
N ASN A 236 16.97 -36.48 1.88
CA ASN A 236 16.39 -36.62 0.54
C ASN A 236 14.88 -36.87 0.66
N ILE A 237 14.11 -36.21 -0.20
CA ILE A 237 12.71 -36.50 -0.46
C ILE A 237 12.66 -37.29 -1.76
N THR A 238 12.34 -38.58 -1.64
CA THR A 238 12.08 -39.41 -2.82
C THR A 238 10.68 -39.11 -3.31
N ILE A 239 10.57 -38.59 -4.54
CA ILE A 239 9.29 -38.44 -5.21
C ILE A 239 9.06 -39.78 -5.95
N PRO A 240 7.95 -40.50 -5.68
CA PRO A 240 7.65 -41.77 -6.33
C PRO A 240 7.42 -41.61 -7.85
#